data_AF-B8CUR5-F1
#
_entry.id   AF-B8CUR5-F1
#
_cell.length_a   1.000
_cell.length_b   1.000
_cell.length_c   1.000
_cell.angle_alpha   90.00
_cell.angle_beta   90.00
_cell.angle_gamma   90.00
#
_symmetry.space_group_name_H-M   'P 1'
#
loop_
_entity.id
_entity.type
_entity.pdbx_description
1 polymer ?
#
loop_
_entity_poly.entity_id
_entity_poly.type
_entity_poly.pdbx_seq_one_letter_code
_entity_poly.pdbx_strand_id
1 'polypeptide(L)'
;MKNMMNKSQMSKAKGFTLIELMIVVAIIGILAAIALPAYNDYVEKGKVNSCLAEASAHTKAVAASTIAGLTPPTYAKAACTGGESSNVFSVTGVTQTITCVASTASCNLT
;
A
#
# COMPACT_ATOMS: atom_id res chain seq x y z
N MET A 1 65.94 -20.09 -35.31
CA MET A 1 64.46 -19.98 -35.25
C MET A 1 63.94 -20.99 -34.25
N LYS A 2 63.66 -20.60 -32.99
CA LYS A 2 62.94 -21.42 -32.01
C LYS A 2 62.34 -20.49 -30.94
N ASN A 3 61.14 -20.06 -31.30
CA ASN A 3 59.96 -19.64 -30.56
C ASN A 3 60.10 -19.02 -29.16
N MET A 4 59.55 -17.80 -29.09
CA MET A 4 59.19 -17.02 -27.92
C MET A 4 58.12 -17.76 -27.10
N MET A 5 58.48 -18.22 -25.91
CA MET A 5 57.58 -18.79 -24.92
C MET A 5 56.73 -17.66 -24.32
N ASN A 6 55.49 -17.52 -24.78
CA ASN A 6 54.50 -16.59 -24.24
C ASN A 6 54.02 -17.09 -22.87
N LYS A 7 54.53 -16.47 -21.79
CA LYS A 7 54.08 -16.71 -20.42
C LYS A 7 52.75 -15.97 -20.23
N SER A 8 51.65 -16.65 -20.57
CA SER A 8 50.30 -16.19 -20.21
C SER A 8 50.20 -16.10 -18.68
N GLN A 9 50.18 -14.87 -18.16
CA GLN A 9 50.02 -14.60 -16.74
C GLN A 9 48.56 -14.86 -16.37
N MET A 10 48.31 -16.00 -15.73
CA MET A 10 46.99 -16.34 -15.21
C MET A 10 46.67 -15.42 -14.01
N SER A 11 45.87 -14.40 -14.28
CA SER A 11 45.27 -13.53 -13.26
C SER A 11 44.55 -14.41 -12.23
N LYS A 12 45.03 -14.40 -10.98
CA LYS A 12 44.30 -15.00 -9.86
C LYS A 12 43.05 -14.16 -9.63
N ALA A 13 41.91 -14.63 -10.12
CA ALA A 13 40.61 -14.07 -9.76
C ALA A 13 40.47 -14.12 -8.24
N LYS A 14 40.46 -12.96 -7.61
CA LYS A 14 40.28 -12.80 -6.15
C LYS A 14 38.79 -12.95 -5.88
N GLY A 15 38.35 -14.14 -5.50
CA GLY A 15 36.97 -14.43 -5.12
C GLY A 15 36.62 -13.82 -3.77
N PHE A 16 35.34 -13.49 -3.58
CA PHE A 16 34.78 -13.09 -2.29
C PHE A 16 34.83 -14.28 -1.33
N THR A 17 35.23 -14.06 -0.08
CA THR A 17 35.33 -15.14 0.91
C THR A 17 33.95 -15.46 1.49
N LEU A 18 33.71 -16.72 1.86
CA LEU A 18 32.45 -17.11 2.53
C LEU A 18 32.24 -16.36 3.85
N ILE A 19 33.34 -16.02 4.54
CA ILE A 19 33.27 -15.27 5.79
C ILE A 19 32.83 -13.82 5.58
N GLU A 20 33.30 -13.16 4.52
CA GLU A 20 32.81 -11.83 4.15
C GLU A 20 31.31 -11.86 3.86
N LEU A 21 30.83 -12.89 3.18
CA LEU A 21 29.41 -13.03 2.85
C LEU A 21 28.56 -13.28 4.12
N MET A 22 29.05 -14.13 5.02
CA MET A 22 28.36 -14.41 6.29
C MET A 22 28.19 -13.16 7.16
N ILE A 23 29.21 -12.30 7.22
CA ILE A 23 29.12 -11.05 7.99
C ILE A 23 28.10 -10.10 7.36
N VAL A 24 28.08 -10.00 6.02
CA VAL A 24 27.10 -9.14 5.32
C VAL A 24 25.67 -9.58 5.61
N VAL A 25 25.39 -10.89 5.53
CA VAL A 25 24.04 -11.41 5.82
C VAL A 25 23.66 -11.18 7.29
N ALA A 26 24.60 -11.31 8.22
CA ALA A 26 24.36 -11.02 9.63
C ALA A 26 23.96 -9.55 9.86
N ILE A 27 24.65 -8.61 9.22
CA ILE A 27 24.34 -7.18 9.31
C ILE A 27 22.97 -6.87 8.69
N ILE A 28 22.69 -7.40 7.49
CA ILE A 28 21.39 -7.21 6.81
C ILE A 28 20.25 -7.79 7.66
N GLY A 29 20.46 -8.94 8.32
CA GLY A 29 19.49 -9.56 9.21
C GLY A 29 19.10 -8.66 10.38
N ILE A 30 20.09 -8.02 11.03
CA ILE A 30 19.84 -7.07 12.13
C ILE A 30 19.05 -5.85 11.63
N LEU A 31 19.46 -5.28 10.49
CA LEU A 31 18.77 -4.12 9.91
C LEU A 31 17.33 -4.46 9.50
N ALA A 32 17.11 -5.63 8.88
CA ALA A 32 15.79 -6.07 8.44
C ALA A 32 14.83 -6.29 9.61
N ALA A 33 15.31 -6.81 10.75
CA ALA A 33 14.49 -7.02 11.94
C ALA A 33 13.89 -5.71 12.48
N ILE A 34 14.61 -4.58 12.36
CA ILE A 34 14.13 -3.26 12.78
C ILE A 34 13.35 -2.56 11.65
N ALA A 35 13.82 -2.70 10.40
CA ALA A 35 13.26 -1.98 9.26
C ALA A 35 11.90 -2.53 8.80
N LEU A 36 11.70 -3.85 8.82
CA LEU A 36 10.45 -4.48 8.36
C LEU A 36 9.20 -4.02 9.12
N PRO A 37 9.15 -4.04 10.47
CA PRO A 37 7.96 -3.57 11.18
C PRO A 37 7.69 -2.09 10.90
N ALA A 38 8.72 -1.24 10.92
CA ALA A 38 8.56 0.19 10.63
C ALA A 38 8.10 0.47 9.19
N TYR A 39 8.58 -0.31 8.22
CA TYR A 39 8.15 -0.19 6.82
C TYR A 39 6.69 -0.62 6.65
N ASN A 40 6.26 -1.70 7.29
CA ASN A 40 4.87 -2.15 7.26
C ASN A 40 3.93 -1.09 7.84
N ASP A 41 4.27 -0.53 9.01
CA ASP A 41 3.51 0.56 9.63
C ASP A 41 3.39 1.78 8.70
N TYR A 42 4.48 2.12 8.00
CA TYR A 42 4.48 3.23 7.03
C TYR A 42 3.54 2.97 5.85
N VAL A 43 3.58 1.76 5.28
CA VAL A 43 2.69 1.35 4.18
C VAL A 43 1.24 1.36 4.63
N GLU A 44 0.94 0.87 5.84
CA GLU A 44 -0.42 0.87 6.39
C GLU A 44 -0.95 2.29 6.61
N LYS A 45 -0.15 3.19 7.20
CA LYS A 45 -0.51 4.61 7.33
C LYS A 45 -0.74 5.26 5.96
N GLY A 46 0.06 4.91 4.96
CA GLY A 46 -0.14 5.34 3.58
C GLY A 46 -1.52 4.94 3.03
N LYS A 47 -1.89 3.66 3.21
CA LYS A 47 -3.21 3.14 2.81
C LYS A 47 -4.36 3.86 3.52
N VAL A 48 -4.24 4.09 4.83
CA VAL A 48 -5.25 4.82 5.62
C VAL A 48 -5.40 6.25 5.12
N ASN A 49 -4.29 6.96 4.86
CA ASN A 49 -4.32 8.33 4.36
C ASN A 49 -4.96 8.42 2.96
N SER A 50 -4.63 7.49 2.05
CA SER A 50 -5.25 7.41 0.73
C SER A 50 -6.75 7.15 0.84
N CYS A 51 -7.17 6.27 1.75
CA CYS A 51 -8.57 6.00 2.00
C CYS A 51 -9.30 7.21 2.58
N LEU A 52 -8.70 7.92 3.55
CA LEU A 52 -9.26 9.14 4.13
C LEU A 52 -9.45 10.24 3.07
N ALA A 53 -8.47 10.40 2.18
CA ALA A 53 -8.56 11.35 1.08
C ALA A 53 -9.75 11.03 0.17
N GLU A 54 -9.90 9.78 -0.24
CA GLU A 54 -11.03 9.30 -1.06
C GLU A 54 -12.38 9.51 -0.37
N ALA A 55 -12.50 9.11 0.90
CA ALA A 55 -13.73 9.26 1.68
C ALA A 55 -14.14 10.74 1.84
N SER A 56 -13.17 11.61 2.10
CA SER A 56 -13.42 13.05 2.24
C SER A 56 -13.86 13.69 0.92
N ALA A 57 -13.27 13.27 -0.21
CA ALA A 57 -13.66 13.73 -1.54
C ALA A 57 -15.08 13.27 -1.89
N HIS A 58 -15.41 12.01 -1.61
CA HIS A 58 -16.73 11.47 -1.86
C HIS A 58 -17.81 12.15 -1.02
N THR A 59 -17.56 12.36 0.28
CA THR A 59 -18.50 13.06 1.18
C THR A 59 -18.79 14.49 0.68
N LYS A 60 -17.76 15.22 0.23
CA LYS A 60 -17.93 16.55 -0.36
C LYS A 60 -18.79 16.50 -1.62
N ALA A 61 -18.59 15.51 -2.48
CA ALA A 61 -19.37 15.34 -3.70
C ALA A 61 -20.84 15.04 -3.40
N VAL A 62 -21.12 14.12 -2.47
CA VAL A 62 -22.48 13.81 -2.01
C VAL A 62 -23.17 15.04 -1.40
N ALA A 63 -22.48 15.76 -0.51
CA ALA A 63 -23.01 16.98 0.09
C ALA A 63 -23.33 18.06 -0.96
N ALA A 64 -22.44 18.26 -1.94
CA ALA A 64 -22.68 19.21 -3.02
C ALA A 64 -23.87 18.81 -3.90
N SER A 65 -23.97 17.54 -4.29
CA SER A 65 -25.09 17.04 -5.11
C SER A 65 -26.43 17.16 -4.39
N THR A 66 -26.47 16.86 -3.09
CA THR A 66 -27.71 16.89 -2.30
C THR A 66 -28.22 18.31 -2.08
N ILE A 67 -27.33 19.28 -1.82
CA ILE A 67 -27.70 20.71 -1.75
C ILE A 67 -28.17 21.22 -3.12
N ALA A 68 -27.60 20.71 -4.21
CA ALA A 68 -27.99 21.07 -5.57
C ALA A 68 -29.26 20.34 -6.07
N GLY A 69 -29.87 19.44 -5.28
CA GLY A 69 -31.01 18.62 -5.69
C GLY A 69 -30.68 17.58 -6.77
N LEU A 70 -29.40 17.27 -6.96
CA LEU A 70 -28.90 16.29 -7.91
C LEU A 70 -28.73 14.91 -7.26
N THR A 71 -28.77 13.86 -8.06
CA THR A 71 -28.45 12.50 -7.61
C THR A 71 -26.99 12.41 -7.16
N PRO A 72 -26.69 11.89 -5.96
CA PRO A 72 -25.33 11.71 -5.50
C PRO A 72 -24.51 10.80 -6.43
N PRO A 73 -23.22 11.06 -6.63
CA PRO A 73 -22.35 10.17 -7.39
C PRO A 73 -22.22 8.83 -6.66
N THR A 74 -22.09 7.73 -7.41
CA THR A 74 -21.82 6.40 -6.84
C THR A 74 -20.40 6.35 -6.27
N TYR A 75 -20.25 5.76 -5.09
CA TYR A 75 -18.93 5.50 -4.51
C TYR A 75 -18.16 4.48 -5.35
N ALA A 76 -17.04 4.90 -5.94
CA ALA A 76 -16.12 4.00 -6.64
C ALA A 76 -14.92 3.71 -5.72
N LYS A 77 -14.89 2.51 -5.14
CA LYS A 77 -13.79 2.04 -4.29
C LYS A 77 -12.49 1.97 -5.08
N ALA A 78 -11.46 2.68 -4.62
CA ALA A 78 -10.10 2.54 -5.14
C ALA A 78 -9.08 2.29 -4.02
N ALA A 79 -8.85 3.26 -3.14
CA ALA A 79 -7.84 3.21 -2.08
C ALA A 79 -8.34 2.51 -0.80
N CYS A 80 -9.63 2.59 -0.49
CA CYS A 80 -10.23 1.89 0.64
C CYS A 80 -10.59 0.44 0.25
N THR A 81 -9.75 -0.53 0.61
CA THR A 81 -10.00 -1.95 0.30
C THR A 81 -10.50 -2.79 1.48
N GLY A 82 -10.77 -2.20 2.64
CA GLY A 82 -11.18 -2.95 3.84
C GLY A 82 -11.85 -2.13 4.96
N GLY A 83 -12.70 -1.17 4.62
CA GLY A 83 -13.39 -0.31 5.59
C GLY A 83 -14.89 -0.27 5.37
N GLU A 84 -15.62 -0.88 6.29
CA GLU A 84 -17.06 -0.67 6.48
C GLU A 84 -17.25 0.70 7.11
N SER A 85 -17.66 1.69 6.33
CA SER A 85 -18.18 2.92 6.92
C SER A 85 -19.67 2.98 6.62
N SER A 86 -20.47 2.47 7.56
CA SER A 86 -21.88 2.84 7.68
C SER A 86 -21.96 4.34 7.97
N ASN A 87 -22.02 5.14 6.92
CA ASN A 87 -22.33 6.55 7.05
C ASN A 87 -23.85 6.68 7.00
N VAL A 88 -24.45 6.92 8.17
CA VAL A 88 -25.86 7.33 8.24
C VAL A 88 -25.97 8.72 7.62
N PHE A 89 -26.39 8.78 6.36
CA PHE A 89 -26.68 10.04 5.68
C PHE A 89 -28.05 10.52 6.14
N SER A 90 -28.06 11.48 7.06
CA SER A 90 -29.27 12.12 7.57
C SER A 90 -29.39 13.53 6.99
N VAL A 91 -30.39 13.75 6.16
CA VAL A 91 -30.86 15.09 5.76
C VAL A 91 -32.29 15.21 6.25
N THR A 92 -32.72 16.39 6.72
CA THR A 92 -34.05 16.60 7.30
C THR A 92 -35.17 16.02 6.42
N GLY A 93 -35.82 14.95 6.89
CA GLY A 93 -36.93 14.27 6.21
C GLY A 93 -36.60 12.91 5.58
N VAL A 94 -35.33 12.50 5.50
CA VAL A 94 -34.91 11.18 5.01
C VAL A 94 -33.75 10.64 5.86
N THR A 95 -33.95 9.49 6.49
CA THR A 95 -32.92 8.73 7.18
C THR A 95 -32.58 7.51 6.32
N GLN A 96 -31.50 7.58 5.53
CA GLN A 96 -31.01 6.41 4.80
C GLN A 96 -29.89 5.76 5.62
N THR A 97 -30.08 4.50 6.02
CA THR A 97 -29.04 3.75 6.71
C THR A 97 -28.30 2.91 5.66
N ILE A 98 -27.19 3.44 5.17
CA ILE A 98 -26.31 2.65 4.30
C ILE A 98 -25.52 1.71 5.20
N THR A 99 -25.82 0.42 5.11
CA THR A 99 -25.08 -0.63 5.79
C THR A 99 -24.24 -1.36 4.75
N CYS A 100 -22.93 -1.25 4.87
CA CYS A 100 -21.99 -2.06 4.12
C CYS A 100 -21.67 -3.31 4.94
N VAL A 101 -21.43 -4.45 4.28
CA VAL A 101 -20.90 -5.66 4.93
C VAL A 101 -19.54 -6.06 4.33
N ALA A 102 -18.48 -6.09 5.14
CA ALA A 102 -17.08 -6.12 4.70
C ALA A 102 -16.72 -7.48 4.12
N SER A 103 -17.41 -8.49 4.62
CA SER A 103 -17.21 -9.89 4.28
C SER A 103 -17.82 -10.25 2.92
N THR A 104 -18.76 -9.47 2.39
CA THR A 104 -19.50 -9.83 1.15
C THR A 104 -19.40 -8.76 0.05
N ALA A 105 -18.77 -7.62 0.32
CA ALA A 105 -18.60 -6.52 -0.64
C ALA A 105 -19.92 -6.05 -1.28
N SER A 106 -21.02 -6.14 -0.54
CA SER A 106 -22.35 -5.71 -0.95
C SER A 106 -22.81 -4.56 -0.05
N CYS A 107 -23.39 -3.54 -0.67
CA CYS A 107 -24.02 -2.41 0.02
C CYS A 107 -25.54 -2.50 -0.19
N ASN A 108 -26.32 -2.39 0.89
CA ASN A 108 -27.78 -2.35 0.81
C ASN A 108 -28.31 -1.01 1.30
N LEU A 109 -29.39 -0.52 0.69
CA LEU A 109 -30.12 0.68 1.10
C LEU A 109 -31.38 0.26 1.87
N THR A 110 -31.57 0.77 3.07
CA THR A 110 -32.82 0.67 3.84
C THR A 110 -33.16 2.03 4.45
#